data_AF-A0A9W5R5K7-F1
#
_entry.id   AF-A0A9W5R5K7-F1
#
_cell.length_a   1.000
_cell.length_b   1.000
_cell.length_c   1.000
_cell.angle_alpha   90.00
_cell.angle_beta   90.00
_cell.angle_gamma   90.00
#
_symmetry.space_group_name_H-M   'P 1'
#
loop_
_entity.id
_entity.type
_entity.pdbx_description
1 polymer ?
#
loop_
_entity_poly.entity_id
_entity_poly.type
_entity_poly.pdbx_seq_one_letter_code
_entity_poly.pdbx_strand_id
1 'polypeptide(L)'
;MNFSIQDELQPFAEELKRYITPVFLEELAREIGFIKRKRKFAGSDLATICIWISQRVASDPLVRLCSRLHAATGTLLSPEGLNKRLNTKAVLFLQHIFSLLLQQKICEQTQISNQLFSYFKRIRILDATVFQVPNALENVYPGSGGCAQKAGIKIQLEYDLHSGQFLNFQIGPGKNNDKTFG
;
A
#
# COMPACT_ATOMS: atom_id res chain seq x y z
N MET A 1 -27.29 7.21 -2.89
CA MET A 1 -26.74 6.31 -3.91
C MET A 1 -25.55 5.61 -3.27
N ASN A 2 -25.58 4.29 -3.12
CA ASN A 2 -24.42 3.53 -2.64
C ASN A 2 -23.56 3.24 -3.86
N PHE A 3 -22.49 4.00 -4.05
CA PHE A 3 -21.46 3.61 -5.03
C PHE A 3 -20.87 2.28 -4.56
N SER A 4 -20.66 1.35 -5.48
CA SER A 4 -19.89 0.16 -5.16
C SER A 4 -18.47 0.63 -4.83
N ILE A 5 -17.80 -0.01 -3.87
CA ILE A 5 -16.36 0.22 -3.61
C ILE A 5 -15.55 0.04 -4.91
N GLN A 6 -16.08 -0.73 -5.89
CA GLN A 6 -15.51 -0.85 -7.24
C GLN A 6 -15.50 0.49 -7.99
N ASP A 7 -16.58 1.26 -7.92
CA ASP A 7 -16.73 2.55 -8.61
C ASP A 7 -15.83 3.62 -7.97
N GLU A 8 -15.61 3.53 -6.65
CA GLU A 8 -14.71 4.44 -5.92
C GLU A 8 -13.23 4.15 -6.17
N LEU A 9 -12.86 2.87 -6.33
CA LEU A 9 -11.48 2.46 -6.57
C LEU A 9 -11.08 2.47 -8.04
N GLN A 10 -12.03 2.59 -8.97
CA GLN A 10 -11.74 2.59 -10.40
C GLN A 10 -10.89 3.80 -10.85
N PRO A 11 -11.18 5.05 -10.45
CA PRO A 11 -10.32 6.19 -10.75
C PRO A 11 -8.91 6.01 -10.16
N PHE A 12 -8.83 5.44 -8.96
CA PHE A 12 -7.55 5.10 -8.33
C PHE A 12 -6.79 4.05 -9.15
N ALA A 13 -7.45 2.98 -9.60
CA ALA A 13 -6.87 1.93 -10.43
C ALA A 13 -6.41 2.43 -11.81
N GLU A 14 -7.12 3.37 -12.42
CA GLU A 14 -6.73 4.03 -13.67
C GLU A 14 -5.49 4.91 -13.48
N GLU A 15 -5.43 5.64 -12.38
CA GLU A 15 -4.29 6.46 -12.03
C GLU A 15 -3.06 5.60 -11.73
N LEU A 16 -3.23 4.50 -11.00
CA LEU A 16 -2.19 3.50 -10.76
C LEU A 16 -1.60 2.95 -12.06
N LYS A 17 -2.44 2.66 -13.07
CA LYS A 17 -1.97 2.14 -14.37
C LYS A 17 -1.07 3.12 -15.12
N ARG A 18 -1.15 4.42 -14.85
CA ARG A 18 -0.27 5.43 -15.48
C ARG A 18 1.17 5.31 -14.98
N TYR A 19 1.36 4.96 -13.71
CA TYR A 19 2.67 4.91 -13.06
C TYR A 19 3.23 3.51 -12.91
N ILE A 20 2.35 2.51 -12.82
CA ILE A 20 2.71 1.13 -12.51
C ILE A 20 2.65 0.30 -13.77
N THR A 21 3.81 0.09 -14.40
CA THR A 21 3.96 -0.88 -15.48
C THR A 21 4.38 -2.25 -14.91
N PRO A 22 4.05 -3.37 -15.60
CA PRO A 22 4.52 -4.68 -15.19
C PRO A 22 6.05 -4.77 -15.09
N VAL A 23 6.78 -4.09 -15.99
CA VAL A 23 8.25 -4.05 -15.99
C VAL A 23 8.77 -3.40 -14.71
N PHE A 24 8.24 -2.24 -14.35
CA PHE A 24 8.58 -1.53 -13.14
C PHE A 24 8.32 -2.37 -11.88
N LEU A 25 7.17 -3.04 -11.81
CA LEU A 25 6.84 -3.93 -10.68
C LEU A 25 7.83 -5.09 -10.54
N GLU A 26 8.33 -5.63 -11.65
CA GLU A 26 9.34 -6.69 -11.59
C GLU A 26 10.71 -6.20 -11.15
N GLU A 27 11.11 -5.01 -11.59
CA GLU A 27 12.37 -4.40 -11.16
C GLU A 27 12.34 -4.10 -9.66
N LEU A 28 11.26 -3.46 -9.19
CA LEU A 28 11.05 -3.18 -7.77
C LEU A 28 11.00 -4.46 -6.93
N ALA A 29 10.31 -5.51 -7.42
CA ALA A 29 10.25 -6.79 -6.73
C ALA A 29 11.63 -7.46 -6.60
N ARG A 30 12.53 -7.25 -7.57
CA ARG A 30 13.91 -7.75 -7.51
C ARG A 30 14.77 -6.93 -6.56
N GLU A 31 14.64 -5.61 -6.59
CA GLU A 31 15.38 -4.69 -5.71
C GLU A 31 15.10 -4.98 -4.23
N ILE A 32 13.82 -5.13 -3.87
CA ILE A 32 13.38 -5.51 -2.51
C ILE A 32 13.74 -6.98 -2.19
N GLY A 33 14.13 -7.73 -3.21
CA GLY A 33 14.46 -9.15 -3.13
C GLY A 33 13.25 -10.01 -2.79
N PHE A 34 12.03 -9.54 -3.08
CA PHE A 34 10.81 -10.34 -3.09
C PHE A 34 10.92 -11.42 -4.16
N ILE A 35 11.41 -11.06 -5.35
CA ILE A 35 11.76 -11.98 -6.43
C ILE A 35 13.27 -12.12 -6.53
N LYS A 36 13.75 -13.33 -6.30
CA LYS A 36 15.17 -13.68 -6.45
C LYS A 36 15.48 -14.45 -7.74
N ARG A 37 14.48 -15.13 -8.31
CA ARG A 37 14.62 -15.94 -9.53
C ARG A 37 13.36 -15.77 -10.36
N LYS A 38 13.51 -15.71 -11.68
CA LYS A 38 12.38 -15.69 -12.61
C LYS A 38 11.63 -17.02 -12.50
N ARG A 39 10.32 -16.95 -12.23
CA ARG A 39 9.41 -18.10 -12.10
C ARG A 39 8.08 -17.74 -12.76
N LYS A 40 7.12 -18.68 -12.74
CA LYS A 40 5.76 -18.46 -13.24
C LYS A 40 5.03 -17.29 -12.54
N PHE A 41 5.36 -17.04 -11.27
CA PHE A 41 4.77 -15.96 -10.49
C PHE A 41 5.74 -14.78 -10.39
N ALA A 42 5.23 -13.60 -10.69
CA ALA A 42 5.96 -12.35 -10.81
C ALA A 42 5.44 -11.29 -9.82
N GLY A 43 6.14 -10.15 -9.69
CA GLY A 43 5.79 -9.06 -8.78
C GLY A 43 4.49 -8.39 -9.20
N SER A 44 4.29 -8.31 -10.51
CA SER A 44 3.04 -7.92 -11.16
C SER A 44 1.86 -8.81 -10.77
N ASP A 45 2.04 -10.14 -10.62
CA ASP A 45 0.98 -11.03 -10.14
C ASP A 45 0.59 -10.71 -8.69
N LEU A 46 1.56 -10.43 -7.81
CA LEU A 46 1.28 -10.03 -6.42
C LEU A 46 0.52 -8.71 -6.37
N ALA A 47 0.98 -7.71 -7.12
CA ALA A 47 0.29 -6.42 -7.22
C ALA A 47 -1.14 -6.60 -7.76
N THR A 48 -1.31 -7.44 -8.77
CA THR A 48 -2.63 -7.77 -9.34
C THR A 48 -3.56 -8.37 -8.29
N ILE A 49 -3.09 -9.32 -7.48
CA ILE A 49 -3.89 -9.90 -6.38
C ILE A 49 -4.29 -8.82 -5.37
N CYS A 50 -3.31 -8.04 -4.91
CA CYS A 50 -3.48 -7.16 -3.75
C CYS A 50 -4.18 -5.83 -4.07
N ILE A 51 -4.05 -5.33 -5.29
CA ILE A 51 -4.51 -3.99 -5.68
C ILE A 51 -5.75 -4.09 -6.60
N TRP A 52 -5.79 -5.04 -7.54
CA TRP A 52 -6.84 -5.10 -8.58
C TRP A 52 -7.89 -6.19 -8.35
N ILE A 53 -7.50 -7.39 -7.91
CA ILE A 53 -8.39 -8.56 -7.90
C ILE A 53 -9.21 -8.68 -6.63
N SER A 54 -8.64 -8.34 -5.47
CA SER A 54 -9.32 -8.59 -4.21
C SER A 54 -9.46 -7.33 -3.39
N GLN A 55 -10.69 -6.85 -3.29
CA GLN A 55 -11.13 -5.89 -2.27
C GLN A 55 -11.11 -6.48 -0.85
N ARG A 56 -10.81 -7.79 -0.74
CA ARG A 56 -10.98 -8.63 0.42
C ARG A 56 -9.84 -9.65 0.53
N VAL A 57 -8.60 -9.26 0.18
CA VAL A 57 -7.44 -10.17 0.18
C VAL A 57 -7.33 -10.94 1.50
N ALA A 58 -7.61 -10.23 2.60
CA ALA A 58 -7.54 -10.78 3.95
C ALA A 58 -8.67 -11.78 4.30
N SER A 59 -9.78 -11.79 3.57
CA SER A 59 -10.95 -12.64 3.86
C SER A 59 -11.29 -13.65 2.75
N ASP A 60 -10.81 -13.44 1.53
CA ASP A 60 -11.01 -14.38 0.43
C ASP A 60 -10.13 -15.63 0.62
N PRO A 61 -10.68 -16.84 0.45
CA PRO A 61 -9.88 -18.06 0.50
C PRO A 61 -8.76 -18.03 -0.55
N LEU A 62 -7.58 -18.55 -0.20
CA LEU A 62 -6.41 -18.58 -1.09
C LEU A 62 -6.71 -19.24 -2.45
N VAL A 63 -7.52 -20.30 -2.47
CA VAL A 63 -7.97 -20.97 -3.71
C VAL A 63 -8.66 -19.98 -4.64
N ARG A 64 -9.56 -19.14 -4.11
CA ARG A 64 -10.30 -18.14 -4.88
C ARG A 64 -9.36 -17.06 -5.41
N LEU A 65 -8.37 -16.62 -4.61
CA LEU A 65 -7.35 -15.68 -5.07
C LEU A 65 -6.52 -16.26 -6.22
N CYS A 66 -6.10 -17.52 -6.12
CA CYS A 66 -5.37 -18.21 -7.20
C CYS A 66 -6.22 -18.36 -8.47
N SER A 67 -7.49 -18.75 -8.36
CA SER A 67 -8.38 -18.88 -9.52
C SER A 67 -8.59 -17.55 -10.24
N ARG A 68 -8.78 -16.46 -9.47
CA ARG A 68 -8.92 -15.12 -10.05
C ARG A 68 -7.63 -14.61 -10.69
N LEU A 69 -6.47 -14.86 -10.07
CA LEU A 69 -5.19 -14.55 -10.67
C LEU A 69 -5.04 -15.28 -12.01
N HIS A 70 -5.31 -16.58 -12.04
CA HIS A 70 -5.20 -17.37 -13.26
C HIS A 70 -6.12 -16.83 -14.37
N ALA A 71 -7.36 -16.45 -14.03
CA ALA A 71 -8.28 -15.85 -15.00
C ALA A 71 -7.80 -14.49 -15.54
N ALA A 72 -7.10 -13.70 -14.72
CA ALA A 72 -6.63 -12.36 -15.09
C ALA A 72 -5.29 -12.36 -15.84
N THR A 73 -4.34 -13.22 -15.45
CA THR A 73 -2.95 -13.17 -15.95
C THR A 73 -2.49 -14.47 -16.62
N GLY A 74 -3.29 -15.55 -16.54
CA GLY A 74 -2.89 -16.89 -16.96
C GLY A 74 -1.93 -17.58 -15.98
N THR A 75 -1.47 -16.90 -14.92
CA THR A 75 -0.50 -17.46 -13.97
C THR A 75 -1.13 -18.56 -13.11
N LEU A 76 -0.57 -19.77 -13.19
CA LEU A 76 -1.01 -20.92 -12.39
C LEU A 76 -0.18 -21.05 -11.12
N LEU A 77 -0.85 -20.99 -9.97
CA LEU A 77 -0.24 -21.02 -8.64
C LEU A 77 -1.10 -21.81 -7.63
N SER A 78 -0.47 -22.63 -6.79
CA SER A 78 -1.19 -23.32 -5.71
C SER A 78 -1.48 -22.38 -4.53
N PRO A 79 -2.52 -22.65 -3.72
CA PRO A 79 -2.82 -21.88 -2.50
C PRO A 79 -1.62 -21.78 -1.54
N GLU A 80 -0.90 -22.88 -1.31
CA GLU A 80 0.30 -22.91 -0.46
C GLU A 80 1.44 -22.10 -1.07
N GLY A 81 1.53 -22.12 -2.40
CA GLY A 81 2.47 -21.31 -3.17
C GLY A 81 2.20 -19.82 -2.98
N LEU A 82 0.93 -19.40 -2.98
CA LEU A 82 0.53 -18.04 -2.68
C LEU A 82 0.83 -17.67 -1.23
N ASN A 83 0.44 -18.52 -0.27
CA ASN A 83 0.67 -18.28 1.15
C ASN A 83 2.15 -18.02 1.48
N LYS A 84 3.07 -18.83 0.92
CA LYS A 84 4.52 -18.65 1.11
C LYS A 84 5.05 -17.31 0.58
N ARG A 85 4.34 -16.69 -0.36
CA ARG A 85 4.69 -15.38 -0.94
C ARG A 85 4.09 -14.22 -0.16
N LEU A 86 3.03 -14.42 0.61
CA LEU A 86 2.48 -13.42 1.53
C LEU A 86 3.34 -13.35 2.80
N ASN A 87 4.45 -12.62 2.70
CA ASN A 87 5.45 -12.50 3.76
C ASN A 87 5.92 -11.04 3.91
N THR A 88 6.86 -10.80 4.82
CA THR A 88 7.38 -9.45 5.10
C THR A 88 7.93 -8.73 3.86
N LYS A 89 8.51 -9.45 2.89
CA LYS A 89 8.98 -8.85 1.64
C LYS A 89 7.85 -8.41 0.72
N ALA A 90 6.73 -9.14 0.72
CA ALA A 90 5.53 -8.70 0.03
C ALA A 90 4.94 -7.44 0.66
N VAL A 91 4.98 -7.32 2.00
CA VAL A 91 4.58 -6.09 2.70
C VAL A 91 5.49 -4.92 2.30
N LEU A 92 6.82 -5.10 2.35
CA LEU A 92 7.77 -4.06 1.92
C LEU A 92 7.57 -3.65 0.46
N PHE A 93 7.28 -4.61 -0.42
CA PHE A 93 6.96 -4.35 -1.82
C PHE A 93 5.73 -3.46 -1.99
N LEU A 94 4.63 -3.78 -1.31
CA LEU A 94 3.42 -2.96 -1.34
C LEU A 94 3.63 -1.57 -0.71
N GLN A 95 4.41 -1.48 0.36
CA GLN A 95 4.79 -0.21 0.98
C GLN A 95 5.58 0.69 0.01
N HIS A 96 6.54 0.14 -0.73
CA HIS A 96 7.30 0.92 -1.73
C HIS A 96 6.42 1.38 -2.89
N ILE A 97 5.53 0.52 -3.39
CA ILE A 97 4.55 0.92 -4.41
C ILE A 97 3.74 2.12 -3.90
N PHE A 98 3.21 2.04 -2.68
CA PHE A 98 2.47 3.14 -2.07
C PHE A 98 3.28 4.43 -1.96
N SER A 99 4.52 4.36 -1.45
CA SER A 99 5.38 5.54 -1.31
C SER A 99 5.66 6.21 -2.67
N LEU A 100 5.95 5.42 -3.70
CA LEU A 100 6.26 5.94 -5.03
C LEU A 100 5.06 6.65 -5.68
N LEU A 101 3.88 6.04 -5.56
CA LEU A 101 2.64 6.63 -6.07
C LEU A 101 2.30 7.94 -5.39
N LEU A 102 2.39 7.97 -4.06
CA LEU A 102 2.05 9.17 -3.31
C LEU A 102 3.07 10.29 -3.57
N GLN A 103 4.36 9.96 -3.69
CA GLN A 103 5.38 10.93 -4.07
C GLN A 103 5.07 11.55 -5.43
N GLN A 104 4.72 10.72 -6.43
CA GLN A 104 4.31 11.22 -7.74
C GLN A 104 3.09 12.13 -7.65
N LYS A 105 2.08 11.75 -6.85
CA LYS A 105 0.89 12.59 -6.63
C LYS A 105 1.18 13.91 -5.97
N ILE A 106 2.05 13.93 -4.97
CA ILE A 106 2.48 15.18 -4.34
C ILE A 106 3.16 16.04 -5.40
N CYS A 107 4.20 15.53 -6.08
CA CYS A 107 4.97 16.31 -7.06
C CYS A 107 4.13 16.87 -8.22
N GLU A 108 3.12 16.14 -8.69
CA GLU A 108 2.21 16.61 -9.76
C GLU A 108 1.21 17.67 -9.28
N GLN A 109 0.68 17.51 -8.06
CA GLN A 109 -0.36 18.39 -7.52
C GLN A 109 0.19 19.63 -6.83
N THR A 110 1.42 19.58 -6.32
CA THR A 110 2.07 20.72 -5.67
C THR A 110 2.57 21.72 -6.70
N GLN A 111 1.65 22.42 -7.36
CA GLN A 111 1.93 23.73 -7.96
C GLN A 111 1.95 24.80 -6.86
N ILE A 112 2.67 24.55 -5.77
CA ILE A 112 2.80 25.54 -4.71
C ILE A 112 3.62 26.67 -5.28
N SER A 113 3.11 27.90 -5.14
CA SER A 113 3.77 29.10 -5.64
C SER A 113 5.24 29.11 -5.21
N ASN A 114 6.12 29.26 -6.20
CA ASN A 114 7.58 29.35 -6.02
C ASN A 114 8.00 30.40 -4.99
N GLN A 115 7.12 31.34 -4.63
CA GLN A 115 7.36 32.35 -3.60
C GLN A 115 7.52 31.76 -2.19
N LEU A 116 6.80 30.70 -1.81
CA LEU A 116 6.99 30.09 -0.48
C LEU A 116 8.35 29.38 -0.38
N PHE A 117 8.82 28.84 -1.50
CA PHE A 117 10.10 28.15 -1.60
C PHE A 117 11.31 29.09 -1.47
N SER A 118 11.16 30.40 -1.68
CA SER A 118 12.24 31.35 -1.40
C SER A 118 12.46 31.63 0.09
N TYR A 119 11.44 31.40 0.92
CA TYR A 119 11.49 31.72 2.35
C TYR A 119 11.80 30.51 3.23
N PHE A 120 11.33 29.32 2.85
CA PHE A 120 11.53 28.09 3.62
C PHE A 120 12.45 27.14 2.87
N LYS A 121 13.53 26.68 3.52
CA LYS A 121 14.43 25.67 2.93
C LYS A 121 13.75 24.29 2.82
N ARG A 122 12.77 24.03 3.67
CA ARG A 122 12.05 22.76 3.77
C ARG A 122 10.69 22.98 4.40
N ILE A 123 9.65 22.35 3.86
CA ILE A 123 8.30 22.35 4.45
C ILE A 123 7.92 20.89 4.65
N ARG A 124 7.82 20.46 5.90
CA ARG A 124 7.49 19.07 6.25
C ARG A 124 6.00 18.99 6.58
N ILE A 125 5.28 18.11 5.90
CA ILE A 125 3.89 17.78 6.23
C ILE A 125 3.91 16.47 6.98
N LEU A 126 3.41 16.49 8.21
CA LEU A 126 3.22 15.34 9.06
C LEU A 126 1.72 15.15 9.25
N ASP A 127 1.22 13.97 8.89
CA ASP A 127 -0.17 13.59 9.12
C ASP A 127 -0.27 12.13 9.54
N ALA A 128 -1.37 11.79 10.20
CA ALA A 128 -1.65 10.45 10.67
C ALA A 128 -3.10 10.06 10.41
N THR A 129 -3.29 8.93 9.75
CA THR A 129 -4.63 8.35 9.55
C THR A 129 -4.76 7.05 10.32
N VAL A 130 -5.88 6.89 11.04
CA VAL A 130 -6.21 5.67 11.79
C VAL A 130 -7.51 5.10 11.25
N PHE A 131 -7.53 3.79 11.00
CA PHE A 131 -8.73 3.09 10.59
C PHE A 131 -8.83 1.71 11.27
N GLN A 132 -10.07 1.22 11.37
CA GLN A 132 -10.35 -0.06 12.01
C GLN A 132 -10.06 -1.22 11.07
N VAL A 133 -9.64 -2.33 11.66
CA VAL A 133 -9.46 -3.62 10.96
C VAL A 133 -10.20 -4.73 11.71
N PRO A 134 -10.44 -5.90 11.10
CA PRO A 134 -11.13 -6.99 11.78
C PRO A 134 -10.51 -7.33 13.13
N ASN A 135 -11.36 -7.58 14.15
CA ASN A 135 -10.93 -7.87 15.51
C ASN A 135 -9.96 -9.06 15.62
N ALA A 136 -9.99 -9.99 14.66
CA ALA A 136 -9.04 -11.11 14.57
C ALA A 136 -7.57 -10.65 14.49
N LEU A 137 -7.31 -9.39 14.11
CA LEU A 137 -5.97 -8.82 14.00
C LEU A 137 -5.51 -8.07 15.26
N GLU A 138 -6.27 -8.06 16.35
CA GLU A 138 -5.95 -7.34 17.60
C GLU A 138 -4.56 -7.66 18.14
N ASN A 139 -4.13 -8.93 18.04
CA ASN A 139 -2.80 -9.36 18.50
C ASN A 139 -1.65 -8.71 17.71
N VAL A 140 -1.88 -8.35 16.44
CA VAL A 140 -0.87 -7.77 15.55
C VAL A 140 -1.00 -6.24 15.50
N TYR A 141 -2.24 -5.75 15.48
CA TYR A 141 -2.59 -4.33 15.37
C TYR A 141 -3.58 -3.93 16.46
N PRO A 142 -3.14 -3.83 17.73
CA PRO A 142 -4.02 -3.47 18.82
C PRO A 142 -4.58 -2.06 18.63
N GLY A 143 -5.89 -1.94 18.78
CA GLY A 143 -6.59 -0.67 18.79
C GLY A 143 -6.29 0.15 20.06
N SER A 144 -6.76 1.40 20.06
CA SER A 144 -6.61 2.33 21.19
C SER A 144 -7.43 1.94 22.43
N GLY A 145 -8.27 0.91 22.34
CA GLY A 145 -9.14 0.44 23.44
C GLY A 145 -10.51 1.12 23.47
N GLY A 146 -11.39 0.67 24.37
CA GLY A 146 -12.78 1.16 24.52
C GLY A 146 -13.84 0.28 23.81
N CYS A 147 -15.11 0.68 23.85
CA CYS A 147 -16.25 -0.10 23.33
C CYS A 147 -16.24 -0.31 21.81
N ALA A 148 -15.45 0.44 21.04
CA ALA A 148 -15.58 0.48 19.58
C ALA A 148 -14.40 -0.13 18.80
N GLN A 149 -13.15 -0.12 19.30
CA GLN A 149 -11.97 -0.42 18.47
C GLN A 149 -10.97 -1.39 19.13
N LYS A 150 -11.19 -2.70 18.95
CA LYS A 150 -10.26 -3.75 19.44
C LYS A 150 -9.01 -3.87 18.58
N ALA A 151 -9.16 -3.72 17.26
CA ALA A 151 -8.04 -3.74 16.32
C ALA A 151 -8.08 -2.51 15.40
N GLY A 152 -6.92 -1.91 15.15
CA GLY A 152 -6.80 -0.72 14.31
C GLY A 152 -5.39 -0.52 13.79
N ILE A 153 -5.28 0.02 12.59
CA ILE A 153 -4.00 0.37 11.96
C ILE A 153 -3.89 1.89 11.94
N LYS A 154 -2.71 2.38 12.30
CA LYS A 154 -2.28 3.75 12.13
C LYS A 154 -1.23 3.83 11.04
N ILE A 155 -1.45 4.71 10.08
CA ILE A 155 -0.45 5.12 9.09
C ILE A 155 0.03 6.50 9.49
N GLN A 156 1.27 6.59 9.94
CA GLN A 156 1.98 7.85 10.14
C GLN A 156 2.75 8.17 8.86
N LEU A 157 2.53 9.37 8.34
CA LEU A 157 3.20 9.84 7.14
C LEU A 157 3.86 11.19 7.41
N GLU A 158 5.13 11.27 7.04
CA GLU A 158 5.83 12.53 6.94
C GLU A 158 6.53 12.65 5.59
N TYR A 159 6.33 13.77 4.90
CA TYR A 159 7.01 14.07 3.64
C TYR A 159 7.43 15.52 3.54
N ASP A 160 8.49 15.76 2.77
CA ASP A 160 8.89 17.10 2.37
C ASP A 160 8.04 17.56 1.18
N LEU A 161 7.35 18.68 1.36
CA LEU A 161 6.44 19.24 0.38
C LEU A 161 7.16 19.76 -0.87
N HIS A 162 8.45 20.10 -0.76
CA HIS A 162 9.24 20.60 -1.89
C HIS A 162 9.64 19.46 -2.84
N SER A 163 10.21 18.39 -2.29
CA SER A 163 10.73 17.26 -3.08
C SER A 163 9.73 16.11 -3.24
N GLY A 164 8.63 16.13 -2.51
CA GLY A 164 7.74 14.97 -2.32
C GLY A 164 8.40 13.82 -1.57
N GLN A 165 9.64 13.98 -1.08
CA GLN A 165 10.40 12.90 -0.46
C GLN A 165 9.79 12.51 0.88
N PHE A 166 9.54 11.22 1.05
CA PHE A 166 9.13 10.65 2.33
C PHE A 166 10.26 10.72 3.35
N LEU A 167 9.95 11.29 4.51
CA LEU A 167 10.85 11.40 5.65
C LEU A 167 10.55 10.32 6.68
N ASN A 168 9.28 9.99 6.81
CA ASN A 168 8.82 8.94 7.70
C ASN A 168 7.58 8.25 7.09
N PHE A 169 7.59 6.92 7.07
CA PHE A 169 6.42 6.13 6.70
C PHE A 169 6.32 4.95 7.66
N GLN A 170 5.33 5.01 8.55
CA GLN A 170 5.15 3.96 9.54
C GLN A 170 3.73 3.45 9.48
N ILE A 171 3.62 2.13 9.38
CA ILE A 171 2.37 1.41 9.54
C ILE A 171 2.48 0.67 10.86
N GLY A 172 1.56 0.92 11.78
CA GLY A 172 1.62 0.34 13.12
C GLY A 172 0.28 0.23 13.81
N PRO A 173 0.28 -0.19 15.08
CA PRO A 173 -0.93 -0.25 15.88
C PRO A 173 -1.66 1.08 16.01
N GLY A 174 -3.00 1.04 15.97
CA GLY A 174 -3.88 2.19 16.14
C GLY A 174 -3.68 2.92 17.47
N LYS A 175 -3.24 2.21 18.52
CA LYS A 175 -2.94 2.80 19.83
C LYS A 175 -1.71 3.71 19.87
N ASN A 176 -0.89 3.73 18.82
CA ASN A 176 0.36 4.49 18.83
C ASN A 176 0.08 6.00 18.89
N ASN A 177 0.74 6.68 19.82
CA ASN A 177 0.58 8.12 20.02
C ASN A 177 1.40 8.94 19.01
N ASP A 178 0.92 10.12 18.65
CA ASP A 178 1.61 11.08 17.78
C ASP A 178 2.77 11.81 18.47
N LYS A 179 2.83 11.79 19.80
CA LYS A 179 3.83 12.53 20.60
C LYS A 179 5.30 12.26 20.25
N THR A 180 5.60 11.17 19.55
CA THR A 180 6.96 10.82 19.13
C THR A 180 7.38 11.43 17.80
N PHE A 181 6.49 12.18 17.13
CA PHE A 181 6.74 12.78 15.82
C PHE A 181 6.65 14.31 15.90
N GLY A 182 7.70 14.99 15.45
CA GLY A 182 7.90 16.44 15.55
C GLY A 182 9.35 16.79 15.86
#